data_AF-A0A3A8U776-F1
#
_entry.id   AF-A0A3A8U776-F1
#
_cell.length_a   1.000
_cell.length_b   1.000
_cell.length_c   1.000
_cell.angle_alpha   90.00
_cell.angle_beta   90.00
_cell.angle_gamma   90.00
#
_symmetry.space_group_name_H-M   'P 1'
#
loop_
_entity.id
_entity.type
_entity.pdbx_description
1 polymer ?
#
loop_
_entity_poly.entity_id
_entity_poly.type
_entity_poly.pdbx_seq_one_letter_code
_entity_poly.pdbx_strand_id
1 'polypeptide(L)'
;MKKIFKKIIALAAALTMVPVITVSAAPPVSGETGYVLGEIRDRFPNLTEDEKYMAAEMVEFHLSVEGAGDDFGKEVLLAVEEVCADWQNADYAKVIVAYSVVFGGISRDWCVSIGADAAELDALIIKLGGNPGVSNANTPAASQAGTAPAWKQDGKGWWIENPDGSYLTNQWYQSPESGLWYYMGSDGYMLTNTTTPDGYVVNADGVWVQ
;
A
#
# COMPACT_ATOMS: atom_id res chain seq x y z
N MET A 1 29.23 17.59 15.60
CA MET A 1 28.01 17.40 16.44
C MET A 1 26.90 18.43 16.20
N LYS A 2 27.14 19.74 16.07
CA LYS A 2 26.06 20.74 15.85
C LYS A 2 25.38 20.75 14.46
N LYS A 3 26.01 20.20 13.41
CA LYS A 3 25.42 20.15 12.05
C LYS A 3 24.44 18.99 11.82
N ILE A 4 24.52 17.94 12.63
CA ILE A 4 23.65 16.75 12.52
C ILE A 4 22.28 17.05 13.15
N PHE A 5 22.24 17.77 14.26
CA PHE A 5 20.99 18.20 14.91
C PHE A 5 20.14 19.18 14.07
N LYS A 6 20.73 19.98 13.18
CA LYS A 6 19.94 20.85 12.28
C LYS A 6 19.23 20.09 11.17
N LYS A 7 19.70 18.90 10.78
CA LYS A 7 19.00 18.04 9.81
C LYS A 7 17.81 17.32 10.46
N ILE A 8 17.96 16.92 11.73
CA ILE A 8 16.89 16.26 12.51
C ILE A 8 15.70 17.22 12.74
N ILE A 9 15.97 18.51 13.01
CA ILE A 9 14.91 19.50 13.22
C ILE A 9 14.19 19.89 11.91
N ALA A 10 14.86 19.78 10.76
CA ALA A 10 14.21 20.00 9.46
C ALA A 10 13.30 18.82 9.06
N LEU A 11 13.63 17.59 9.48
CA LEU A 11 12.80 16.41 9.27
C LEU A 11 11.54 16.44 10.16
N ALA A 12 11.68 16.91 11.41
CA ALA A 12 10.56 17.09 12.33
C ALA A 12 9.55 18.17 11.90
N ALA A 13 9.92 19.10 11.01
CA ALA A 13 8.99 20.10 10.48
C ALA A 13 8.13 19.57 9.31
N ALA A 14 8.56 18.49 8.63
CA ALA A 14 7.76 17.82 7.61
C ALA A 14 6.65 16.93 8.20
N LEU A 15 6.70 16.63 9.51
CA LEU A 15 5.67 15.88 10.26
C LEU A 15 4.30 16.59 10.41
N THR A 16 4.10 17.76 9.77
CA THR A 16 2.84 18.53 9.87
C THR A 16 1.93 18.41 8.66
N MET A 17 2.25 17.54 7.71
CA MET A 17 1.32 17.16 6.65
C MET A 17 1.08 15.67 6.72
N VAL A 18 0.16 15.28 7.60
CA VAL A 18 -0.50 13.97 7.53
C VAL A 18 -1.74 14.17 6.65
N PRO A 19 -1.67 13.96 5.32
CA PRO A 19 -2.88 13.61 4.61
C PRO A 19 -3.36 12.29 5.22
N VAL A 20 -4.64 12.27 5.57
CA VAL A 20 -5.40 11.11 6.04
C VAL A 20 -4.89 9.86 5.34
N ILE A 21 -4.18 8.99 6.07
CA ILE A 21 -3.85 7.65 5.60
C ILE A 21 -5.20 6.94 5.55
N THR A 22 -5.86 6.98 4.40
CA THR A 22 -6.88 5.99 4.09
C THR A 22 -6.13 4.66 4.08
N VAL A 23 -6.26 3.92 5.18
CA VAL A 23 -5.78 2.54 5.30
C VAL A 23 -6.42 1.76 4.17
N SER A 24 -5.65 1.55 3.11
CA SER A 24 -6.10 0.86 1.91
C SER A 24 -5.48 -0.53 1.92
N ALA A 25 -6.10 -1.44 2.66
CA ALA A 25 -6.34 -2.84 2.27
C ALA A 25 -7.05 -3.49 3.43
N ALA A 26 -8.18 -4.15 3.18
CA ALA A 26 -8.52 -5.28 4.03
C ALA A 26 -7.25 -6.15 4.10
N PRO A 27 -6.78 -6.51 5.31
CA PRO A 27 -5.57 -7.28 5.47
C PRO A 27 -5.63 -8.51 4.56
N PRO A 28 -4.48 -9.01 4.08
CA PRO A 28 -4.46 -9.98 3.01
C PRO A 28 -5.12 -11.34 3.31
N VAL A 29 -5.67 -11.49 4.51
CA VAL A 29 -6.10 -12.72 5.15
C VAL A 29 -7.42 -12.47 5.88
N SER A 30 -8.29 -13.46 5.91
CA SER A 30 -9.66 -13.34 6.44
C SER A 30 -9.73 -13.17 7.97
N GLY A 31 -8.60 -13.22 8.66
CA GLY A 31 -8.52 -13.21 10.13
C GLY A 31 -9.12 -14.47 10.78
N GLU A 32 -9.65 -15.41 9.99
CA GLU A 32 -10.22 -16.65 10.48
C GLU A 32 -9.12 -17.70 10.62
N THR A 33 -8.71 -17.93 11.88
CA THR A 33 -7.90 -19.07 12.35
C THR A 33 -6.41 -19.06 12.03
N GLY A 34 -5.60 -18.45 12.91
CA GLY A 34 -4.30 -18.97 13.37
C GLY A 34 -3.19 -19.28 12.36
N TYR A 35 -3.35 -18.99 11.07
CA TYR A 35 -2.42 -19.37 10.00
C TYR A 35 -2.20 -18.25 8.98
N VAL A 36 -1.97 -17.01 9.43
CA VAL A 36 -1.64 -15.86 8.55
C VAL A 36 -0.52 -16.21 7.58
N LEU A 37 0.52 -16.90 8.05
CA LEU A 37 1.63 -17.35 7.20
C LEU A 37 1.20 -18.35 6.11
N GLY A 38 0.20 -19.20 6.37
CA GLY A 38 -0.34 -20.15 5.38
C GLY A 38 -1.02 -19.41 4.24
N GLU A 39 -1.87 -18.45 4.55
CA GLU A 39 -2.54 -17.62 3.55
C GLU A 39 -1.55 -16.73 2.78
N ILE A 40 -0.54 -16.18 3.45
CA ILE A 40 0.56 -15.44 2.79
C ILE A 40 1.34 -16.32 1.81
N ARG A 41 1.60 -17.59 2.16
CA ARG A 41 2.28 -18.54 1.27
C ARG A 41 1.48 -18.78 -0.01
N ASP A 42 0.17 -18.92 0.12
CA ASP A 42 -0.71 -19.18 -1.02
C ASP A 42 -0.91 -17.93 -1.87
N ARG A 43 -1.03 -16.75 -1.24
CA ARG A 43 -1.30 -15.47 -1.91
C ARG A 43 -0.07 -14.86 -2.58
N PHE A 44 1.10 -15.00 -1.99
CA PHE A 44 2.34 -14.40 -2.48
C PHE A 44 3.41 -15.48 -2.74
N PRO A 45 3.17 -16.40 -3.71
CA PRO A 45 4.04 -17.56 -3.92
C PRO A 45 5.46 -17.18 -4.40
N ASN A 46 5.63 -15.97 -4.93
CA ASN A 46 6.90 -15.45 -5.45
C ASN A 46 7.79 -14.78 -4.38
N LEU A 47 7.31 -14.64 -3.14
CA LEU A 47 8.16 -14.24 -2.02
C LEU A 47 9.06 -15.42 -1.59
N THR A 48 10.24 -15.13 -1.06
CA THR A 48 11.06 -16.11 -0.33
C THR A 48 10.37 -16.46 1.00
N GLU A 49 10.78 -17.55 1.67
CA GLU A 49 10.17 -17.89 2.96
C GLU A 49 10.39 -16.79 4.02
N ASP A 50 11.57 -16.18 4.09
CA ASP A 50 11.83 -15.09 5.04
C ASP A 50 10.99 -13.83 4.71
N GLU A 51 10.81 -13.53 3.41
CA GLU A 51 9.94 -12.45 2.97
C GLU A 51 8.47 -12.71 3.35
N LYS A 52 8.01 -13.96 3.30
CA LYS A 52 6.65 -14.37 3.72
C LYS A 52 6.45 -14.26 5.23
N TYR A 53 7.44 -14.65 6.02
CA TYR A 53 7.40 -14.47 7.47
C TYR A 53 7.25 -13.00 7.83
N MET A 54 8.04 -12.12 7.22
CA MET A 54 7.95 -10.68 7.45
C MET A 54 6.62 -10.09 6.97
N ALA A 55 6.12 -10.52 5.80
CA ALA A 55 4.81 -10.09 5.33
C ALA A 55 3.70 -10.54 6.30
N ALA A 56 3.76 -11.77 6.83
CA ALA A 56 2.80 -12.27 7.81
C ALA A 56 2.84 -11.46 9.11
N GLU A 57 4.03 -11.12 9.63
CA GLU A 57 4.18 -10.25 10.80
C GLU A 57 3.56 -8.86 10.56
N MET A 58 3.79 -8.27 9.39
CA MET A 58 3.19 -6.98 9.03
C MET A 58 1.66 -7.06 8.94
N VAL A 59 1.10 -8.19 8.51
CA VAL A 59 -0.34 -8.42 8.46
C VAL A 59 -0.93 -8.60 9.85
N GLU A 60 -0.29 -9.40 10.71
CA GLU A 60 -0.70 -9.56 12.10
C GLU A 60 -0.64 -8.22 12.85
N PHE A 61 0.41 -7.44 12.61
CA PHE A 61 0.52 -6.09 13.15
C PHE A 61 -0.60 -5.19 12.64
N HIS A 62 -0.86 -5.18 11.33
CA HIS A 62 -1.96 -4.41 10.73
C HIS A 62 -3.33 -4.78 11.32
N LEU A 63 -3.63 -6.07 11.46
CA LEU A 63 -4.84 -6.61 12.07
C LEU A 63 -4.97 -6.25 13.56
N SER A 64 -3.86 -6.29 14.31
CA SER A 64 -3.84 -5.99 15.74
C SER A 64 -4.18 -4.54 16.07
N VAL A 65 -4.08 -3.65 15.07
CA VAL A 65 -4.27 -2.21 15.21
C VAL A 65 -5.58 -1.74 14.53
N GLU A 66 -6.37 -2.65 13.95
CA GLU A 66 -7.73 -2.32 13.49
C GLU A 66 -8.60 -1.83 14.67
N GLY A 67 -8.93 -0.54 14.65
CA GLY A 67 -9.70 0.14 15.69
C GLY A 67 -8.89 1.05 16.63
N ALA A 68 -7.57 1.04 16.54
CA ALA A 68 -6.69 2.03 17.17
C ALA A 68 -6.32 3.08 16.13
N GLY A 69 -6.57 4.36 16.43
CA GLY A 69 -6.39 5.47 15.49
C GLY A 69 -4.93 5.75 15.11
N ASP A 70 -4.58 7.02 15.18
CA ASP A 70 -3.38 7.73 14.75
C ASP A 70 -2.00 7.22 15.27
N ASP A 71 -1.94 6.06 15.93
CA ASP A 71 -0.71 5.46 16.47
C ASP A 71 -0.09 4.38 15.58
N PHE A 72 -0.86 3.64 14.78
CA PHE A 72 -0.32 2.65 13.81
C PHE A 72 0.68 3.30 12.84
N GLY A 73 0.29 4.44 12.28
CA GLY A 73 1.07 5.14 11.28
C GLY A 73 2.42 5.63 11.81
N LYS A 74 2.57 5.86 13.13
CA LYS A 74 3.82 6.35 13.71
C LYS A 74 4.84 5.23 13.89
N GLU A 75 4.40 4.04 14.32
CA GLU A 75 5.30 2.90 14.55
C GLU A 75 5.82 2.32 13.22
N VAL A 76 4.94 2.17 12.23
CA VAL A 76 5.33 1.71 10.88
C VAL A 76 6.28 2.70 10.21
N LEU A 77 6.03 4.00 10.34
CA LEU A 77 6.85 5.03 9.71
C LEU A 77 8.31 4.98 10.20
N LEU A 78 8.53 4.79 11.50
CA LEU A 78 9.87 4.66 12.08
C LEU A 78 10.61 3.43 11.54
N ALA A 79 9.92 2.28 11.46
CA ALA A 79 10.49 1.07 10.90
C ALA A 79 10.87 1.26 9.41
N VAL A 80 10.02 1.94 8.64
CA VAL A 80 10.29 2.23 7.23
C VAL A 80 11.48 3.19 7.07
N GLU A 81 11.59 4.22 7.90
CA GLU A 81 12.74 5.12 7.89
C GLU A 81 14.05 4.38 8.16
N GLU A 82 14.08 3.50 9.18
CA GLU A 82 15.26 2.70 9.54
C GLU A 82 15.68 1.77 8.40
N VAL A 83 14.73 1.02 7.84
CA VAL A 83 15.00 0.09 6.74
C VAL A 83 15.46 0.81 5.48
N CYS A 84 14.86 1.95 5.13
CA CYS A 84 15.31 2.71 3.95
C CYS A 84 16.70 3.29 4.15
N ALA A 85 17.02 3.77 5.36
CA ALA A 85 18.32 4.37 5.65
C ALA A 85 19.47 3.35 5.63
N ASP A 86 19.19 2.08 5.92
CA ASP A 86 20.17 0.98 5.91
C ASP A 86 19.84 -0.12 4.88
N TRP A 87 19.29 0.29 3.74
CA TRP A 87 18.73 -0.61 2.73
C TRP A 87 19.66 -1.78 2.33
N GLN A 88 20.97 -1.53 2.23
CA GLN A 88 21.94 -2.55 1.82
C GLN A 88 22.08 -3.69 2.84
N ASN A 89 21.78 -3.46 4.11
CA ASN A 89 21.89 -4.45 5.18
C ASN A 89 20.51 -4.94 5.67
N ALA A 90 19.42 -4.47 5.07
CA ALA A 90 18.07 -4.71 5.56
C ALA A 90 17.42 -6.02 5.05
N ASP A 91 18.17 -6.92 4.40
CA ASP A 91 17.75 -8.25 3.92
C ASP A 91 16.23 -8.41 3.67
N TYR A 92 15.54 -9.23 4.46
CA TYR A 92 14.10 -9.49 4.37
C TYR A 92 13.24 -8.36 4.96
N ALA A 93 13.81 -7.47 5.78
CA ALA A 93 13.11 -6.31 6.33
C ALA A 93 12.72 -5.29 5.26
N LYS A 94 13.32 -5.34 4.06
CA LYS A 94 12.87 -4.57 2.87
C LYS A 94 11.38 -4.79 2.55
N VAL A 95 10.84 -5.96 2.89
CA VAL A 95 9.41 -6.28 2.74
C VAL A 95 8.54 -5.34 3.56
N ILE A 96 8.99 -4.83 4.71
CA ILE A 96 8.26 -3.84 5.52
C ILE A 96 7.98 -2.58 4.71
N VAL A 97 8.97 -2.12 3.93
CA VAL A 97 8.85 -0.92 3.09
C VAL A 97 7.88 -1.18 1.95
N ALA A 98 8.05 -2.30 1.23
CA ALA A 98 7.15 -2.66 0.13
C ALA A 98 5.71 -2.87 0.60
N TYR A 99 5.51 -3.56 1.73
CA TYR A 99 4.20 -3.77 2.35
C TYR A 99 3.56 -2.43 2.73
N SER A 100 4.32 -1.52 3.35
CA SER A 100 3.81 -0.19 3.72
C SER A 100 3.48 0.67 2.51
N VAL A 101 4.15 0.48 1.38
CA VAL A 101 3.79 1.14 0.11
C VAL A 101 2.48 0.57 -0.44
N VAL A 102 2.35 -0.76 -0.50
CA VAL A 102 1.19 -1.43 -1.12
C VAL A 102 -0.07 -1.33 -0.26
N PHE A 103 0.06 -1.53 1.05
CA PHE A 103 -1.07 -1.68 1.98
C PHE A 103 -1.14 -0.55 3.03
N GLY A 104 -0.02 0.14 3.29
CA GLY A 104 0.07 1.20 4.29
C GLY A 104 -0.05 2.63 3.74
N GLY A 105 -0.13 2.79 2.42
CA GLY A 105 -0.25 4.11 1.78
C GLY A 105 1.03 4.97 1.81
N ILE A 106 2.19 4.40 2.12
CA ILE A 106 3.47 5.12 2.10
C ILE A 106 3.91 5.38 0.66
N SER A 107 4.49 6.56 0.40
CA SER A 107 4.98 6.91 -0.92
C SER A 107 6.28 6.17 -1.26
N ARG A 108 6.27 5.41 -2.36
CA ARG A 108 7.46 4.78 -2.95
C ARG A 108 8.60 5.79 -3.18
N ASP A 109 8.28 6.95 -3.75
CA ASP A 109 9.28 7.96 -4.08
C ASP A 109 9.90 8.57 -2.84
N TRP A 110 9.12 8.69 -1.76
CA TRP A 110 9.67 9.08 -0.47
C TRP A 110 10.66 8.04 0.05
N CYS A 111 10.32 6.74 0.04
CA CYS A 111 11.24 5.66 0.45
C CYS A 111 12.55 5.69 -0.34
N VAL A 112 12.47 5.88 -1.66
CA VAL A 112 13.67 6.02 -2.53
C VAL A 112 14.47 7.27 -2.18
N SER A 113 13.80 8.39 -1.86
CA SER A 113 14.49 9.64 -1.50
C SER A 113 15.29 9.55 -0.20
N ILE A 114 14.93 8.62 0.70
CA ILE A 114 15.59 8.43 2.00
C ILE A 114 16.55 7.24 2.04
N GLY A 115 16.63 6.43 0.99
CA GLY A 115 17.71 5.44 0.82
C GLY A 115 17.33 4.09 0.21
N ALA A 116 16.05 3.82 -0.06
CA ALA A 116 15.64 2.57 -0.69
C ALA A 116 16.15 2.45 -2.13
N ASP A 117 16.66 1.27 -2.52
CA ASP A 117 16.95 1.00 -3.92
C ASP A 117 15.64 0.86 -4.71
N ALA A 118 15.51 1.66 -5.75
CA ALA A 118 14.31 1.75 -6.57
C ALA A 118 13.96 0.41 -7.24
N ALA A 119 14.94 -0.32 -7.78
CA ALA A 119 14.69 -1.54 -8.52
C ALA A 119 14.32 -2.71 -7.60
N GLU A 120 14.97 -2.79 -6.43
CA GLU A 120 14.67 -3.80 -5.42
C GLU A 120 13.29 -3.56 -4.77
N LEU A 121 12.95 -2.29 -4.50
CA LEU A 121 11.63 -1.92 -3.98
C LEU A 121 10.53 -2.25 -5.00
N ASP A 122 10.74 -1.96 -6.29
CA ASP A 122 9.78 -2.27 -7.35
C ASP A 122 9.54 -3.78 -7.48
N ALA A 123 10.60 -4.58 -7.39
CA ALA A 123 10.50 -6.03 -7.43
C ALA A 123 9.65 -6.57 -6.28
N LEU A 124 9.82 -6.05 -5.05
CA LEU A 124 9.03 -6.45 -3.89
C LEU A 124 7.57 -6.00 -3.99
N ILE A 125 7.33 -4.78 -4.46
CA ILE A 125 5.97 -4.26 -4.72
C ILE A 125 5.22 -5.19 -5.68
N ILE A 126 5.87 -5.61 -6.76
CA ILE A 126 5.29 -6.55 -7.74
C ILE A 126 5.01 -7.92 -7.11
N LYS A 127 5.94 -8.46 -6.29
CA LYS A 127 5.71 -9.74 -5.58
C LYS A 127 4.50 -9.68 -4.65
N LEU A 128 4.20 -8.50 -4.09
CA LEU A 128 3.02 -8.23 -3.26
C LEU A 128 1.76 -7.87 -4.08
N GLY A 129 1.83 -7.94 -5.41
CA GLY A 129 0.71 -7.62 -6.29
C GLY A 129 0.44 -6.11 -6.47
N GLY A 130 1.34 -5.25 -6.01
CA GLY A 130 1.26 -3.80 -6.21
C GLY A 130 1.86 -3.35 -7.54
N ASN A 131 1.58 -2.10 -7.93
CA ASN A 131 2.09 -1.49 -9.15
C ASN A 131 3.12 -0.38 -8.82
N PRO A 132 4.42 -0.55 -9.15
CA PRO A 132 5.45 0.46 -8.87
C PRO A 132 5.30 1.75 -9.69
N GLY A 133 4.53 1.71 -10.78
CA GLY A 133 4.21 2.88 -11.61
C GLY A 133 3.14 3.79 -11.00
N VAL A 134 2.48 3.35 -9.93
CA VAL A 134 1.62 4.22 -9.12
C VAL A 134 2.51 4.84 -8.05
N SER A 135 3.14 5.98 -8.39
CA SER A 135 3.66 6.86 -7.35
C SER A 135 2.45 7.29 -6.53
N ASN A 136 2.28 6.72 -5.33
CA ASN A 136 1.34 7.25 -4.35
C ASN A 136 1.87 8.65 -4.03
N ALA A 137 1.36 9.65 -4.74
CA ALA A 137 1.90 10.99 -4.82
C ALA A 137 1.54 11.78 -3.56
N ASN A 138 2.06 11.32 -2.42
CA ASN A 138 2.17 12.09 -1.20
C ASN A 138 3.66 12.42 -0.98
N THR A 139 4.25 13.18 -1.90
CA THR A 139 5.41 14.02 -1.59
C THR A 139 4.96 15.48 -1.55
N PRO A 140 5.43 16.29 -0.58
CA PRO A 140 5.09 17.70 -0.52
C PRO A 140 5.89 18.46 -1.58
N ALA A 141 5.42 18.42 -2.82
CA ALA A 141 5.72 19.41 -3.83
C ALA A 141 4.54 20.39 -3.90
N ALA A 142 4.88 21.67 -3.80
CA ALA A 142 3.97 22.81 -3.67
C ALA A 142 2.65 22.67 -4.45
N SER A 143 1.54 22.80 -3.71
CA SER A 143 0.25 23.36 -4.13
C SER A 143 -0.25 22.98 -5.53
N GLN A 144 -1.07 21.94 -5.61
CA GLN A 144 -2.39 22.07 -6.25
C GLN A 144 -3.39 21.22 -5.45
N ALA A 145 -4.59 21.76 -5.26
CA ALA A 145 -5.73 20.99 -4.79
C ALA A 145 -6.09 19.96 -5.88
N GLY A 146 -5.41 18.82 -5.89
CA GLY A 146 -5.74 17.69 -6.73
C GLY A 146 -7.02 17.07 -6.20
N THR A 147 -8.08 17.09 -7.01
CA THR A 147 -9.28 16.26 -6.83
C THR A 147 -8.89 14.82 -6.48
N ALA A 148 -9.62 14.13 -5.62
CA ALA A 148 -9.38 12.70 -5.37
C ALA A 148 -9.66 11.88 -6.66
N PRO A 149 -9.09 10.66 -6.81
CA PRO A 149 -9.50 9.74 -7.86
C PRO A 149 -11.01 9.57 -7.85
N ALA A 150 -11.62 9.63 -9.03
CA ALA A 150 -13.07 9.71 -9.16
C ALA A 150 -13.63 8.54 -9.96
N TRP A 151 -14.79 8.05 -9.54
CA TRP A 151 -15.58 7.11 -10.32
C TRP A 151 -15.97 7.71 -11.67
N LYS A 152 -15.77 6.93 -12.72
CA LYS A 152 -16.26 7.19 -14.08
C LYS A 152 -16.94 5.95 -14.62
N GLN A 153 -17.84 6.15 -15.56
CA GLN A 153 -18.62 5.07 -16.17
C GLN A 153 -18.86 5.32 -17.66
N ASP A 154 -18.87 4.24 -18.41
CA ASP A 154 -19.32 4.20 -19.80
C ASP A 154 -20.16 2.94 -20.07
N GLY A 155 -20.38 2.60 -21.34
CA GLY A 155 -21.13 1.42 -21.74
C GLY A 155 -20.45 0.07 -21.45
N LYS A 156 -19.16 0.07 -21.13
CA LYS A 156 -18.38 -1.13 -20.78
C LYS A 156 -18.36 -1.36 -19.28
N GLY A 157 -18.27 -0.31 -18.47
CA GLY A 157 -18.31 -0.45 -17.02
C GLY A 157 -17.84 0.78 -16.26
N TRP A 158 -17.48 0.56 -15.00
CA TRP A 158 -16.94 1.57 -14.10
C TRP A 158 -15.41 1.53 -14.07
N TRP A 159 -14.75 2.67 -13.91
CA TRP A 159 -13.32 2.75 -13.60
C TRP A 159 -13.06 3.91 -12.63
N ILE A 160 -11.85 3.92 -12.07
CA ILE A 160 -11.36 5.04 -11.26
C ILE A 160 -10.34 5.83 -12.07
N GLU A 161 -10.67 7.10 -12.32
CA GLU A 161 -9.79 8.04 -13.01
C GLU A 161 -9.02 8.86 -11.98
N ASN A 162 -7.70 8.89 -12.14
CA ASN A 162 -6.79 9.74 -11.39
C ASN A 162 -6.86 11.20 -11.88
N PRO A 163 -6.40 12.15 -11.08
CA PRO A 163 -6.49 13.59 -11.43
C PRO A 163 -5.66 13.99 -12.65
N ASP A 164 -4.64 13.19 -12.99
CA ASP A 164 -3.82 13.35 -14.18
C ASP A 164 -4.46 12.76 -15.45
N GLY A 165 -5.67 12.19 -15.34
CA GLY A 165 -6.40 11.54 -16.43
C GLY A 165 -5.99 10.10 -16.70
N SER A 166 -5.02 9.55 -15.96
CA SER A 166 -4.77 8.11 -15.93
C SER A 166 -5.87 7.38 -15.17
N TYR A 167 -5.86 6.05 -15.18
CA TYR A 167 -6.83 5.25 -14.45
C TYR A 167 -6.17 4.04 -13.78
N LEU A 168 -6.83 3.55 -12.73
CA LEU A 168 -6.34 2.40 -11.98
C LEU A 168 -6.47 1.10 -12.80
N THR A 169 -5.45 0.24 -12.74
CA THR A 169 -5.45 -1.08 -13.42
C THR A 169 -4.78 -2.13 -12.54
N ASN A 170 -5.26 -3.37 -12.57
CA ASN A 170 -4.75 -4.52 -11.81
C ASN A 170 -4.56 -4.24 -10.31
N GLN A 171 -5.50 -3.53 -9.69
CA GLN A 171 -5.37 -3.15 -8.28
C GLN A 171 -6.72 -2.96 -7.61
N TRP A 172 -6.72 -3.12 -6.29
CA TRP A 172 -7.87 -2.81 -5.45
C TRP A 172 -8.04 -1.30 -5.25
N TYR A 173 -9.28 -0.87 -5.13
CA TYR A 173 -9.69 0.48 -4.77
C TYR A 173 -10.69 0.41 -3.61
N GLN A 174 -10.38 1.10 -2.52
CA GLN A 174 -11.35 1.35 -1.47
C GLN A 174 -12.03 2.68 -1.72
N SER A 175 -13.36 2.65 -1.81
CA SER A 175 -14.12 3.89 -1.87
C SER A 175 -13.98 4.64 -0.54
N PRO A 176 -13.45 5.88 -0.51
CA PRO A 176 -13.37 6.68 0.71
C PRO A 176 -14.76 7.08 1.22
N GLU A 177 -15.79 7.04 0.36
CA GLU A 177 -17.17 7.38 0.71
C GLU A 177 -17.89 6.23 1.41
N SER A 178 -17.65 4.98 0.99
CA SER A 178 -18.39 3.82 1.49
C SER A 178 -17.53 2.83 2.29
N GLY A 179 -16.20 2.94 2.24
CA GLY A 179 -15.28 1.96 2.81
C GLY A 179 -15.24 0.61 2.08
N LEU A 180 -16.02 0.45 1.00
CA LEU A 180 -16.13 -0.80 0.23
C LEU A 180 -14.98 -0.96 -0.76
N TRP A 181 -14.67 -2.21 -1.04
CA TRP A 181 -13.54 -2.64 -1.86
C TRP A 181 -13.98 -3.10 -3.25
N TYR A 182 -13.27 -2.63 -4.27
CA TYR A 182 -13.52 -2.92 -5.68
C TYR A 182 -12.21 -3.24 -6.39
N TYR A 183 -12.18 -4.20 -7.31
CA TYR A 183 -10.97 -4.53 -8.06
C TYR A 183 -11.01 -3.95 -9.47
N MET A 184 -9.98 -3.19 -9.85
CA MET A 184 -9.81 -2.67 -11.20
C MET A 184 -9.02 -3.65 -12.04
N GLY A 185 -9.63 -4.17 -13.10
CA GLY A 185 -9.05 -5.16 -14.00
C GLY A 185 -7.85 -4.64 -14.79
N SER A 186 -7.25 -5.53 -15.58
CA SER A 186 -6.11 -5.21 -16.44
C SER A 186 -6.42 -4.19 -17.52
N ASP A 187 -7.69 -4.07 -17.88
CA ASP A 187 -8.21 -3.11 -18.85
C ASP A 187 -8.71 -1.81 -18.19
N GLY A 188 -8.55 -1.68 -16.87
CA GLY A 188 -8.95 -0.52 -16.08
C GLY A 188 -10.38 -0.53 -15.57
N TYR A 189 -11.20 -1.50 -15.98
CA TYR A 189 -12.59 -1.56 -15.56
C TYR A 189 -12.76 -2.39 -14.30
N MET A 190 -13.68 -1.95 -13.45
CA MET A 190 -14.09 -2.66 -12.24
C MET A 190 -14.60 -4.06 -12.59
N LEU A 191 -14.04 -5.07 -11.93
CA LEU A 191 -14.52 -6.43 -12.00
C LEU A 191 -15.84 -6.55 -11.25
N THR A 192 -16.79 -7.31 -11.81
CA THR A 192 -18.07 -7.62 -11.19
C THR A 192 -18.39 -9.10 -11.36
N ASN A 193 -19.06 -9.67 -10.35
CA ASN A 193 -19.56 -11.05 -10.35
C ASN A 193 -18.51 -12.09 -10.79
N THR A 194 -17.29 -11.97 -10.27
CA THR A 194 -16.14 -12.79 -10.69
C THR A 194 -15.16 -13.00 -9.55
N THR A 195 -14.25 -13.93 -9.75
CA THR A 195 -13.02 -14.04 -8.97
C THR A 195 -11.95 -13.13 -9.57
N THR A 196 -11.29 -12.37 -8.69
CA THR A 196 -10.15 -11.50 -9.00
C THR A 196 -8.87 -12.32 -9.25
N PRO A 197 -7.84 -11.79 -9.92
CA PRO A 197 -6.60 -12.53 -10.18
C PRO A 197 -5.88 -13.02 -8.92
N ASP A 198 -6.09 -12.35 -7.78
CA ASP A 198 -5.57 -12.72 -6.46
C ASP A 198 -6.52 -13.58 -5.63
N GLY A 199 -7.61 -14.08 -6.22
CA GLY A 199 -8.45 -15.15 -5.66
C GLY A 199 -9.69 -14.72 -4.88
N TYR A 200 -9.94 -13.42 -4.71
CA TYR A 200 -11.12 -12.90 -4.00
C TYR A 200 -12.34 -12.85 -4.90
N VAL A 201 -13.52 -12.99 -4.29
CA VAL A 201 -14.81 -12.88 -5.00
C VAL A 201 -15.35 -11.47 -4.87
N VAL A 202 -15.73 -10.87 -5.99
CA VAL A 202 -16.52 -9.63 -6.04
C VAL A 202 -17.94 -9.97 -6.47
N ASN A 203 -18.93 -9.36 -5.81
CA ASN A 203 -20.35 -9.59 -6.11
C ASN A 203 -20.80 -8.85 -7.39
N ALA A 204 -22.10 -8.89 -7.69
CA ALA A 204 -22.66 -8.24 -8.87
C ALA A 204 -22.47 -6.71 -8.91
N ASP A 205 -22.32 -6.07 -7.74
CA ASP A 205 -22.04 -4.64 -7.61
C ASP A 205 -20.53 -4.33 -7.66
N GLY A 206 -19.68 -5.35 -7.84
CA GLY A 206 -18.22 -5.23 -7.84
C GLY A 206 -17.61 -5.13 -6.45
N VAL A 207 -18.43 -5.21 -5.41
CA VAL A 207 -18.01 -5.15 -4.02
C VAL A 207 -17.37 -6.47 -3.64
N TRP A 208 -16.18 -6.43 -3.07
CA TRP A 208 -15.54 -7.59 -2.46
C TRP A 208 -16.45 -8.20 -1.38
N VAL A 209 -16.61 -9.52 -1.43
CA VAL A 209 -17.35 -10.29 -0.44
C VAL A 209 -16.46 -11.36 0.17
N GLN A 210 -16.60 -11.55 1.48
CA GLN A 210 -15.96 -12.58 2.28
C GLN A 210 -16.82 -13.85 2.29
#